data_AF-A0A7X9RHP4-F1
#
_entry.id   AF-A0A7X9RHP4-F1
#
_cell.length_a   1.000
_cell.length_b   1.000
_cell.length_c   1.000
_cell.angle_alpha   90.00
_cell.angle_beta   90.00
_cell.angle_gamma   90.00
#
_symmetry.space_group_name_H-M   'P 1'
#
loop_
_entity.id
_entity.type
_entity.pdbx_description
1 polymer ?
#
loop_
_entity_poly.entity_id
_entity_poly.type
_entity_poly.pdbx_seq_one_letter_code
_entity_poly.pdbx_strand_id
1 'polypeptide(L)'
;MSNADQYIAKIIFQNRILTYSGQQFEDFFVSIMTKSNPSFYPVKAYGNIGDEKNDGFDRTTGTYYQIFAPEDSHKDQTIYDAIKKLKTDFKGLYEHWNDTIPIKKFYFVINDKNKGLPSTIHKAIIELDKEYNDISINPFTAKDLASIFDLLDWDSRLDVIGFIPDEILPVVEIDALNETVSHLMKVELSGTSLDSFIVPDFDKKILFNGLSEIVKNKLVTGSYKKIF
;
A
#
# COMPACT_ATOMS: atom_id res chain seq x y z
N MET A 1 -6.24 -1.73 8.06
CA MET A 1 -5.56 -0.92 7.03
C MET A 1 -6.13 0.47 7.09
N SER A 2 -5.27 1.47 7.23
CA SER A 2 -5.69 2.87 7.33
C SER A 2 -5.94 3.46 5.93
N ASN A 3 -6.70 4.55 5.86
CA ASN A 3 -6.82 5.32 4.62
C ASN A 3 -5.46 5.92 4.20
N ALA A 4 -4.56 6.18 5.15
CA ALA A 4 -3.22 6.68 4.88
C ALA A 4 -2.37 5.63 4.15
N ASP A 5 -2.45 4.36 4.57
CA ASP A 5 -1.70 3.26 3.94
C ASP A 5 -2.09 3.11 2.46
N GLN A 6 -3.39 3.15 2.17
CA GLN A 6 -3.90 3.06 0.80
C GLN A 6 -3.45 4.26 -0.05
N TYR A 7 -3.44 5.45 0.54
CA TYR A 7 -2.97 6.66 -0.13
C TYR A 7 -1.47 6.61 -0.43
N ILE A 8 -0.65 6.19 0.54
CA ILE A 8 0.80 6.03 0.36
C ILE A 8 1.09 4.95 -0.69
N ALA A 9 0.38 3.82 -0.66
CA ALA A 9 0.53 2.77 -1.66
C ALA A 9 0.31 3.30 -3.08
N LYS A 10 -0.74 4.10 -3.27
CA LYS A 10 -1.05 4.73 -4.54
C LYS A 10 0.04 5.71 -4.99
N ILE A 11 0.60 6.51 -4.07
CA ILE A 11 1.72 7.40 -4.37
C ILE A 11 2.95 6.61 -4.81
N ILE A 12 3.31 5.54 -4.10
CA ILE A 12 4.47 4.70 -4.44
C ILE A 12 4.27 4.08 -5.82
N PHE A 13 3.09 3.52 -6.09
CA PHE A 13 2.74 2.98 -7.40
C PHE A 13 2.91 4.04 -8.51
N GLN A 14 2.33 5.23 -8.33
CA GLN A 14 2.41 6.31 -9.31
C GLN A 14 3.85 6.79 -9.54
N ASN A 15 4.66 6.89 -8.48
CA ASN A 15 6.07 7.23 -8.58
C ASN A 15 6.85 6.20 -9.41
N ARG A 16 6.59 4.90 -9.21
CA ARG A 16 7.21 3.84 -10.00
C ARG A 16 6.82 3.91 -11.47
N ILE A 17 5.54 4.15 -11.78
CA ILE A 17 5.10 4.41 -13.15
C ILE A 17 5.88 5.56 -13.80
N LEU A 18 6.09 6.67 -13.06
CA LEU A 18 6.79 7.84 -13.59
C LEU A 18 8.30 7.62 -13.80
N THR A 19 8.92 6.85 -12.91
CA THR A 19 10.37 6.71 -12.81
C THR A 19 10.93 5.49 -13.53
N TYR A 20 10.18 4.38 -13.59
CA TYR A 20 10.66 3.15 -14.20
C TYR A 20 10.60 3.21 -15.73
N SER A 21 11.68 2.76 -16.35
CA SER A 21 11.82 2.56 -17.80
C SER A 21 12.59 1.27 -18.08
N GLY A 22 12.51 0.79 -19.33
CA GLY A 22 13.14 -0.46 -19.75
C GLY A 22 12.79 -1.63 -18.82
N GLN A 23 13.82 -2.39 -18.44
CA GLN A 23 13.68 -3.59 -17.61
C GLN A 23 12.99 -3.32 -16.25
N GLN A 24 13.19 -2.15 -15.65
CA GLN A 24 12.58 -1.85 -14.34
C GLN A 24 11.05 -1.84 -14.42
N PHE A 25 10.51 -1.31 -15.52
CA PHE A 25 9.07 -1.31 -15.73
C PHE A 25 8.56 -2.71 -16.11
N GLU A 26 9.33 -3.45 -16.89
CA GLU A 26 9.04 -4.84 -17.25
C GLU A 26 8.91 -5.72 -16.00
N ASP A 27 9.91 -5.68 -15.11
CA ASP A 27 9.92 -6.43 -13.86
C ASP A 27 8.74 -6.02 -12.96
N PHE A 28 8.41 -4.72 -12.94
CA PHE A 28 7.28 -4.20 -12.17
C PHE A 28 5.93 -4.69 -12.72
N PHE A 29 5.75 -4.67 -14.04
CA PHE A 29 4.58 -5.22 -14.70
C PHE A 29 4.42 -6.72 -14.41
N VAL A 30 5.50 -7.49 -14.58
CA VAL A 30 5.51 -8.94 -14.31
C VAL A 30 5.14 -9.23 -12.84
N SER A 31 5.67 -8.46 -11.90
CA SER A 31 5.35 -8.60 -10.47
C SER A 31 3.85 -8.44 -10.18
N ILE A 32 3.21 -7.44 -10.79
CA ILE A 32 1.78 -7.20 -10.63
C ILE A 32 0.95 -8.28 -11.33
N MET A 33 1.30 -8.62 -12.57
CA MET A 33 0.52 -9.57 -13.37
C MET A 33 0.58 -10.99 -12.83
N THR A 34 1.72 -11.41 -12.28
CA THR A 34 1.87 -12.72 -11.64
C THR A 34 0.99 -12.85 -10.40
N LYS A 35 0.74 -11.74 -9.69
CA LYS A 35 -0.15 -11.71 -8.52
C LYS A 35 -1.61 -11.59 -8.88
N SER A 36 -1.94 -10.91 -9.98
CA SER A 36 -3.33 -10.71 -10.41
C SER A 36 -3.90 -11.88 -11.20
N ASN A 37 -3.06 -12.60 -11.94
CA ASN A 37 -3.48 -13.71 -12.80
C ASN A 37 -2.58 -14.93 -12.59
N PRO A 38 -3.06 -16.00 -11.92
CA PRO A 38 -2.32 -17.25 -11.74
C PRO A 38 -1.96 -17.97 -13.05
N SER A 39 -2.65 -17.66 -14.15
CA SER A 39 -2.39 -18.23 -15.49
C SER A 39 -1.40 -17.40 -16.31
N PHE A 40 -0.92 -16.28 -15.78
CA PHE A 40 0.10 -15.46 -16.42
C PHE A 40 1.49 -16.10 -16.28
N TYR A 41 2.18 -16.25 -17.40
CA TYR A 41 3.55 -16.74 -17.46
C TYR A 41 4.45 -15.67 -18.09
N PRO A 42 5.47 -15.17 -17.37
CA PRO A 42 6.47 -14.30 -17.97
C PRO A 42 7.38 -15.09 -18.90
N VAL A 43 7.81 -14.46 -19.98
CA VAL A 43 8.80 -15.01 -20.91
C VAL A 43 10.09 -14.24 -20.74
N LYS A 44 11.20 -14.96 -20.56
CA LYS A 44 12.53 -14.36 -20.45
C LYS A 44 13.38 -14.76 -21.64
N ALA A 45 14.13 -13.80 -22.15
CA ALA A 45 15.06 -14.06 -23.23
C ALA A 45 16.08 -15.16 -22.86
N TYR A 46 16.32 -16.12 -23.75
CA TYR A 46 17.30 -17.18 -23.56
C TYR A 46 18.43 -17.10 -24.60
N GLY A 47 19.63 -16.69 -24.14
CA GLY A 47 20.82 -16.62 -24.98
C GLY A 47 20.61 -15.77 -26.24
N ASN A 48 21.00 -16.29 -27.40
CA ASN A 48 20.87 -15.60 -28.68
C ASN A 48 19.49 -15.70 -29.34
N ILE A 49 18.57 -16.50 -28.77
CA ILE A 49 17.22 -16.72 -29.33
C ILE A 49 16.30 -15.53 -29.00
N GLY A 50 16.61 -14.79 -27.94
CA GLY A 50 15.77 -13.68 -27.47
C GLY A 50 14.51 -14.17 -26.75
N ASP A 51 13.53 -13.28 -26.63
CA ASP A 51 12.21 -13.47 -26.03
C ASP A 51 11.13 -13.86 -27.07
N GLU A 52 11.52 -14.05 -28.33
CA GLU A 52 10.61 -14.26 -29.47
C GLU A 52 9.44 -13.26 -29.53
N LYS A 53 9.70 -12.00 -29.10
CA LYS A 53 8.73 -10.90 -29.10
C LYS A 53 7.52 -11.12 -28.17
N ASN A 54 7.79 -11.74 -27.04
CA ASN A 54 6.80 -12.02 -26.01
C ASN A 54 7.42 -11.80 -24.64
N ASP A 55 6.84 -10.91 -23.84
CA ASP A 55 7.30 -10.69 -22.45
C ASP A 55 6.43 -11.45 -21.43
N GLY A 56 5.25 -11.90 -21.85
CA GLY A 56 4.40 -12.74 -21.03
C GLY A 56 3.07 -13.09 -21.70
N PHE A 57 2.48 -14.20 -21.26
CA PHE A 57 1.25 -14.71 -21.87
C PHE A 57 0.37 -15.46 -20.87
N ASP A 58 -0.91 -15.57 -21.22
CA ASP A 58 -1.87 -16.46 -20.58
C ASP A 58 -2.39 -17.46 -21.62
N ARG A 59 -1.91 -18.70 -21.49
CA ARG A 59 -2.26 -19.79 -22.40
C ARG A 59 -3.73 -20.20 -22.36
N THR A 60 -4.44 -19.91 -21.27
CA THR A 60 -5.84 -20.32 -21.12
C THR A 60 -6.76 -19.43 -21.95
N THR A 61 -6.38 -18.16 -22.11
CA THR A 61 -7.14 -17.17 -22.85
C THR A 61 -6.55 -16.84 -24.22
N GLY A 62 -5.32 -17.26 -24.50
CA GLY A 62 -4.58 -16.87 -25.70
C GLY A 62 -4.21 -15.38 -25.67
N THR A 63 -3.95 -14.84 -24.47
CA THR A 63 -3.59 -13.43 -24.27
C THR A 63 -2.08 -13.29 -24.21
N TYR A 64 -1.52 -12.34 -24.95
CA TYR A 64 -0.08 -12.07 -25.01
C TYR A 64 0.21 -10.61 -24.72
N TYR A 65 1.38 -10.35 -24.14
CA TYR A 65 1.83 -9.04 -23.72
C TYR A 65 3.23 -8.77 -24.29
N GLN A 66 3.39 -7.64 -24.97
CA GLN A 66 4.70 -7.08 -25.29
C GLN A 66 4.82 -5.72 -24.63
N ILE A 67 5.87 -5.55 -23.85
CA ILE A 67 6.18 -4.40 -23.02
C ILE A 67 7.13 -3.46 -23.76
N PHE A 68 6.75 -2.19 -23.75
CA PHE A 68 7.53 -1.08 -24.28
C PHE A 68 7.57 0.05 -23.25
N ALA A 69 8.71 0.21 -22.61
CA ALA A 69 8.91 1.20 -21.56
C ALA A 69 10.01 2.21 -21.95
N PRO A 70 9.72 3.17 -22.84
CA PRO A 70 10.71 4.16 -23.25
C PRO A 70 11.06 5.11 -22.10
N GLU A 71 12.26 5.68 -22.12
CA GLU A 71 12.66 6.73 -21.16
C GLU A 71 11.82 8.00 -21.32
N ASP A 72 11.48 8.37 -22.56
CA ASP A 72 10.66 9.54 -22.88
C ASP A 72 9.60 9.20 -23.93
N SER A 73 8.35 9.06 -23.52
CA SER A 73 7.23 8.61 -24.36
C SER A 73 6.69 9.68 -25.34
N HIS A 74 7.15 10.93 -25.28
CA HIS A 74 6.56 12.05 -26.04
C HIS A 74 7.46 12.69 -27.09
N LYS A 75 8.67 12.18 -27.28
CA LYS A 75 9.51 12.58 -28.42
C LYS A 75 8.94 11.97 -29.70
N ASP A 76 8.89 12.75 -30.77
CA ASP A 76 8.40 12.28 -32.08
C ASP A 76 9.12 11.00 -32.53
N GLN A 77 10.43 10.91 -32.29
CA GLN A 77 11.22 9.72 -32.57
C GLN A 77 10.73 8.50 -31.78
N THR A 78 10.41 8.67 -30.49
CA THR A 78 9.91 7.59 -29.65
C THR A 78 8.52 7.12 -30.08
N ILE A 79 7.67 8.04 -30.55
CA ILE A 79 6.36 7.67 -31.12
C ILE A 79 6.53 6.83 -32.38
N TYR A 80 7.45 7.24 -33.26
CA TYR A 80 7.79 6.47 -34.46
C TYR A 80 8.34 5.08 -34.10
N ASP A 81 9.28 5.03 -33.15
CA ASP A 81 9.88 3.79 -32.67
C ASP A 81 8.83 2.87 -32.03
N ALA A 82 7.87 3.43 -31.28
CA ALA A 82 6.76 2.69 -30.69
C ALA A 82 5.88 2.04 -31.75
N ILE A 83 5.51 2.77 -32.82
CA ILE A 83 4.70 2.24 -33.93
C ILE A 83 5.46 1.16 -34.68
N LYS A 84 6.76 1.39 -34.95
CA LYS A 84 7.61 0.40 -35.61
C LYS A 84 7.74 -0.87 -34.75
N LYS A 85 7.96 -0.73 -33.45
CA LYS A 85 8.07 -1.83 -32.50
C LYS A 85 6.76 -2.59 -32.39
N LEU A 86 5.61 -1.91 -32.24
CA LEU A 86 4.28 -2.52 -32.26
C LEU A 86 4.09 -3.46 -33.45
N LYS A 87 4.32 -2.96 -34.68
CA LYS A 87 4.12 -3.75 -35.90
C LYS A 87 5.11 -4.91 -36.01
N THR A 88 6.38 -4.65 -35.66
CA THR A 88 7.46 -5.66 -35.77
C THR A 88 7.29 -6.77 -34.73
N ASP A 89 7.00 -6.40 -33.48
CA ASP A 89 6.89 -7.34 -32.38
C ASP A 89 5.61 -8.17 -32.51
N PHE A 90 4.46 -7.56 -32.86
CA PHE A 90 3.23 -8.33 -33.09
C PHE A 90 3.40 -9.34 -34.23
N LYS A 91 4.03 -8.94 -35.35
CA LYS A 91 4.28 -9.84 -36.46
C LYS A 91 5.21 -10.99 -36.07
N GLY A 92 6.31 -10.70 -35.36
CA GLY A 92 7.21 -11.73 -34.85
C GLY A 92 6.50 -12.68 -33.88
N LEU A 93 5.71 -12.14 -32.94
CA LEU A 93 4.90 -12.92 -32.03
C LEU A 93 3.95 -13.85 -32.79
N TYR A 94 3.26 -13.34 -33.80
CA TYR A 94 2.34 -14.13 -34.62
C TYR A 94 3.06 -15.27 -35.34
N GLU A 95 4.23 -15.00 -35.93
CA GLU A 95 5.04 -15.99 -36.64
C GLU A 95 5.58 -17.10 -35.72
N HIS A 96 5.96 -16.77 -34.48
CA HIS A 96 6.57 -17.73 -33.55
C HIS A 96 5.56 -18.47 -32.67
N TRP A 97 4.47 -17.82 -32.26
CA TRP A 97 3.60 -18.33 -31.18
C TRP A 97 2.22 -18.79 -31.64
N ASN A 98 1.68 -18.26 -32.74
CA ASN A 98 0.28 -18.49 -33.10
C ASN A 98 -0.03 -19.97 -33.42
N ASP A 99 0.94 -20.70 -33.97
CA ASP A 99 0.79 -22.13 -34.25
C ASP A 99 0.90 -23.00 -32.97
N THR A 100 1.58 -22.50 -31.94
CA THR A 100 1.76 -23.21 -30.67
C THR A 100 0.56 -22.99 -29.74
N ILE A 101 0.19 -21.73 -29.52
CA ILE A 101 -1.00 -21.33 -28.77
C ILE A 101 -1.63 -20.17 -29.55
N PRO A 102 -2.80 -20.39 -30.19
CA PRO A 102 -3.46 -19.38 -31.01
C PRO A 102 -3.65 -18.07 -30.26
N ILE A 103 -3.19 -16.98 -30.88
CA ILE A 103 -3.30 -15.64 -30.30
C ILE A 103 -4.76 -15.21 -30.45
N LYS A 104 -5.38 -14.82 -29.34
CA LYS A 104 -6.74 -14.28 -29.29
C LYS A 104 -6.76 -12.82 -28.85
N LYS A 105 -5.82 -12.46 -27.99
CA LYS A 105 -5.65 -11.09 -27.52
C LYS A 105 -4.18 -10.74 -27.49
N PHE A 106 -3.87 -9.56 -27.98
CA PHE A 106 -2.53 -8.99 -27.88
C PHE A 106 -2.61 -7.62 -27.22
N TYR A 107 -1.84 -7.44 -26.17
CA TYR A 107 -1.68 -6.17 -25.47
C TYR A 107 -0.30 -5.61 -25.73
N PHE A 108 -0.27 -4.45 -26.37
CA PHE A 108 0.94 -3.65 -26.44
C PHE A 108 1.00 -2.76 -25.20
N VAL A 109 1.80 -3.21 -24.22
CA VAL A 109 1.95 -2.58 -22.92
C VAL A 109 2.92 -1.41 -23.05
N ILE A 110 2.43 -0.20 -22.87
CA ILE A 110 3.25 1.02 -22.94
C ILE A 110 3.24 1.71 -21.58
N ASN A 111 4.41 2.01 -21.05
CA ASN A 111 4.51 2.97 -19.95
C ASN A 111 4.32 4.39 -20.49
N ASP A 112 3.08 4.86 -20.51
CA ASP A 112 2.70 6.22 -20.89
C ASP A 112 2.99 7.26 -19.79
N LYS A 113 3.59 6.83 -18.67
CA LYS A 113 3.94 7.68 -17.52
C LYS A 113 2.74 8.51 -17.01
N ASN A 114 1.53 7.95 -17.08
CA ASN A 114 0.26 8.62 -16.77
C ASN A 114 -0.03 9.89 -17.59
N LYS A 115 0.61 10.06 -18.75
CA LYS A 115 0.39 11.20 -19.65
C LYS A 115 -0.56 10.87 -20.81
N GLY A 116 -0.97 9.61 -20.95
CA GLY A 116 -1.80 9.13 -22.04
C GLY A 116 -0.99 8.82 -23.31
N LEU A 117 -1.61 8.03 -24.19
CA LEU A 117 -1.01 7.65 -25.46
C LEU A 117 -1.32 8.66 -26.57
N PRO A 118 -0.32 9.02 -27.40
CA PRO A 118 -0.54 9.81 -28.60
C PRO A 118 -1.54 9.17 -29.57
N SER A 119 -2.33 10.00 -30.25
CA SER A 119 -3.36 9.54 -31.20
C SER A 119 -2.80 8.71 -32.37
N THR A 120 -1.54 8.92 -32.74
CA THR A 120 -0.84 8.17 -33.78
C THR A 120 -0.65 6.70 -33.41
N ILE A 121 -0.32 6.42 -32.14
CA ILE A 121 -0.19 5.05 -31.62
C ILE A 121 -1.56 4.37 -31.59
N HIS A 122 -2.60 5.05 -31.11
CA HIS A 122 -3.97 4.52 -31.15
C HIS A 122 -4.40 4.15 -32.56
N LYS A 123 -4.14 5.01 -33.55
CA LYS A 123 -4.46 4.73 -34.96
C LYS A 123 -3.71 3.51 -35.48
N ALA A 124 -2.42 3.37 -35.15
CA ALA A 124 -1.62 2.22 -35.57
C ALA A 124 -2.14 0.90 -34.97
N ILE A 125 -2.57 0.91 -33.71
CA ILE A 125 -3.18 -0.28 -33.08
C ILE A 125 -4.50 -0.63 -33.75
N ILE A 126 -5.38 0.36 -33.98
CA ILE A 126 -6.67 0.14 -34.65
C ILE A 126 -6.48 -0.36 -36.09
N GLU A 127 -5.47 0.12 -36.80
CA GLU A 127 -5.12 -0.36 -38.13
C GLU A 127 -4.73 -1.85 -38.08
N LEU A 128 -3.87 -2.23 -37.12
CA LEU A 128 -3.41 -3.60 -36.95
C LEU A 128 -4.54 -4.54 -36.51
N ASP A 129 -5.41 -4.10 -35.59
CA ASP A 129 -6.60 -4.85 -35.14
C ASP A 129 -7.54 -5.20 -36.31
N LYS A 130 -7.70 -4.27 -37.27
CA LYS A 130 -8.49 -4.49 -38.50
C LYS A 130 -7.81 -5.40 -39.52
N GLU A 131 -6.47 -5.44 -39.52
CA GLU A 131 -5.72 -6.34 -40.39
C GLU A 131 -5.88 -7.80 -39.91
N TYR A 132 -5.97 -8.00 -38.59
CA TYR A 132 -6.09 -9.31 -37.95
C TYR A 132 -7.43 -9.46 -37.23
N ASN A 133 -8.54 -9.50 -37.99
CA ASN A 133 -9.92 -9.48 -37.45
C ASN A 133 -10.25 -10.58 -36.42
N ASP A 134 -9.50 -11.68 -36.37
CA ASP A 134 -9.71 -12.78 -35.43
C ASP A 134 -8.94 -12.60 -34.10
N ILE A 135 -8.15 -11.53 -33.98
CA ILE A 135 -7.28 -11.21 -32.85
C ILE A 135 -7.63 -9.82 -32.33
N SER A 136 -7.92 -9.70 -31.04
CA SER A 136 -8.14 -8.38 -30.43
C SER A 136 -6.80 -7.75 -30.03
N ILE A 137 -6.42 -6.67 -30.69
CA ILE A 137 -5.16 -5.96 -30.50
C ILE A 137 -5.45 -4.63 -29.80
N ASN A 138 -4.97 -4.46 -28.58
CA ASN A 138 -5.27 -3.29 -27.75
C ASN A 138 -4.01 -2.69 -27.11
N PRO A 139 -4.00 -1.38 -26.84
CA PRO A 139 -3.02 -0.81 -25.93
C PRO A 139 -3.28 -1.30 -24.51
N PHE A 140 -2.22 -1.35 -23.72
CA PHE A 140 -2.30 -1.48 -22.27
C PHE A 140 -1.43 -0.39 -21.65
N THR A 141 -2.01 0.42 -20.78
CA THR A 141 -1.41 1.66 -20.27
C THR A 141 -1.18 1.60 -18.76
N ALA A 142 -0.53 2.62 -18.19
CA ALA A 142 -0.36 2.72 -16.76
C ALA A 142 -1.71 2.76 -16.00
N LYS A 143 -2.77 3.29 -16.62
CA LYS A 143 -4.13 3.27 -16.07
C LYS A 143 -4.68 1.85 -15.91
N ASP A 144 -4.43 1.00 -16.91
CA ASP A 144 -4.90 -0.40 -16.89
C ASP A 144 -4.13 -1.18 -15.82
N LEU A 145 -2.82 -0.96 -15.73
CA LEU A 145 -1.98 -1.53 -14.67
C LEU A 145 -2.42 -1.08 -13.27
N ALA A 146 -2.74 0.22 -13.11
CA ALA A 146 -3.23 0.77 -11.85
C ALA A 146 -4.55 0.13 -11.43
N SER A 147 -5.46 -0.10 -12.40
CA SER A 147 -6.74 -0.76 -12.13
C SER A 147 -6.55 -2.20 -11.65
N ILE A 148 -5.58 -2.92 -12.22
CA ILE A 148 -5.23 -4.26 -11.77
C ILE A 148 -4.59 -4.23 -10.37
N PHE A 149 -3.67 -3.29 -10.13
CA PHE A 149 -3.05 -3.11 -8.82
C PHE A 149 -4.09 -2.78 -7.73
N ASP A 150 -5.08 -1.94 -8.05
CA ASP A 150 -6.18 -1.57 -7.16
C ASP A 150 -7.15 -2.74 -6.87
N LEU A 151 -7.06 -3.85 -7.60
CA LEU A 151 -7.83 -5.08 -7.35
C LEU A 151 -7.06 -6.13 -6.54
N LEU A 152 -5.74 -5.99 -6.40
CA LEU A 152 -4.94 -6.89 -5.59
C LEU A 152 -5.35 -6.82 -4.11
N ASP A 153 -5.22 -7.94 -3.41
CA ASP A 153 -5.27 -7.95 -1.94
C ASP A 153 -4.08 -7.17 -1.35
N TRP A 154 -4.16 -6.84 -0.06
CA TRP A 154 -3.18 -5.96 0.56
C TRP A 154 -1.77 -6.54 0.62
N ASP A 155 -1.66 -7.82 0.95
CA ASP A 155 -0.36 -8.49 1.08
C ASP A 155 0.32 -8.53 -0.30
N SER A 156 -0.45 -8.83 -1.35
CA SER A 156 0.01 -8.73 -2.74
C SER A 156 0.45 -7.31 -3.11
N ARG A 157 -0.26 -6.27 -2.68
CA ARG A 157 0.16 -4.88 -2.93
C ARG A 157 1.47 -4.56 -2.23
N LEU A 158 1.61 -4.92 -0.95
CA LEU A 158 2.84 -4.70 -0.17
C LEU A 158 4.04 -5.44 -0.75
N ASP A 159 3.86 -6.67 -1.23
CA ASP A 159 4.94 -7.38 -1.93
C ASP A 159 5.39 -6.65 -3.20
N VAL A 160 4.46 -6.01 -3.90
CA VAL A 160 4.77 -5.20 -5.08
C VAL A 160 5.48 -3.91 -4.65
N ILE A 161 4.87 -3.09 -3.78
CA ILE A 161 5.34 -1.72 -3.48
C ILE A 161 6.42 -1.66 -2.38
N GLY A 162 6.63 -2.75 -1.66
CA GLY A 162 7.46 -2.83 -0.47
C GLY A 162 6.72 -2.41 0.80
N PHE A 163 7.51 -2.17 1.85
CA PHE A 163 7.02 -1.78 3.16
C PHE A 163 6.56 -0.31 3.17
N ILE A 164 5.39 -0.07 3.76
CA ILE A 164 4.94 1.28 4.11
C ILE A 164 5.32 1.49 5.57
N PRO A 165 6.16 2.50 5.89
CA PRO A 165 6.45 2.85 7.27
C PRO A 165 5.16 3.16 8.02
N ASP A 166 5.03 2.60 9.22
CA ASP A 166 3.96 2.98 10.14
C ASP A 166 4.05 4.49 10.40
N GLU A 167 2.90 5.10 10.74
CA GLU A 167 2.90 6.45 11.28
C GLU A 167 3.99 6.53 12.36
N ILE A 168 4.96 7.43 12.18
CA ILE A 168 5.86 7.79 13.26
C ILE A 168 4.93 8.32 14.33
N LEU A 169 4.63 7.48 15.34
CA LEU A 169 3.88 7.88 16.51
C LEU A 169 4.46 9.24 16.91
N PRO A 170 3.65 10.29 17.08
CA PRO A 170 4.18 11.53 17.63
C PRO A 170 4.86 11.09 18.91
N VAL A 171 6.19 11.18 18.92
CA VAL A 171 6.97 10.95 20.12
C VAL A 171 6.27 11.86 21.11
N VAL A 172 5.59 11.31 22.10
CA VAL A 172 5.16 12.12 23.24
C VAL A 172 6.48 12.69 23.70
N GLU A 173 6.69 13.99 23.43
CA GLU A 173 7.95 14.62 23.76
C GLU A 173 8.12 14.36 25.25
N ILE A 174 9.09 13.50 25.58
CA ILE A 174 9.38 13.16 26.96
C ILE A 174 9.61 14.45 27.75
N ASP A 175 10.07 15.49 27.06
CA ASP A 175 10.19 16.86 27.56
C ASP A 175 8.84 17.49 27.92
N ALA A 176 7.80 17.40 27.08
CA ALA A 176 6.45 17.89 27.41
C ALA A 176 5.80 17.10 28.54
N LEU A 177 6.03 15.78 28.60
CA LEU A 177 5.59 14.95 29.72
C LEU A 177 6.33 15.33 31.02
N ASN A 178 7.65 15.50 30.94
CA ASN A 178 8.50 15.92 32.05
C ASN A 178 8.12 17.30 32.57
N GLU A 179 7.78 18.23 31.69
CA GLU A 179 7.31 19.56 32.06
C GLU A 179 6.00 19.47 32.84
N THR A 180 5.04 18.69 32.34
CA THR A 180 3.74 18.49 32.99
C THR A 180 3.91 17.81 34.36
N VAL A 181 4.71 16.75 34.43
CA VAL A 181 4.99 16.03 35.68
C VAL A 181 5.72 16.95 36.67
N SER A 182 6.73 17.68 36.20
CA SER A 182 7.48 18.63 37.03
C SER A 182 6.59 19.76 37.54
N HIS A 183 5.64 20.22 36.73
CA HIS A 183 4.66 21.21 37.13
C HIS A 183 3.77 20.63 38.23
N LEU A 184 3.16 19.46 38.02
CA LEU A 184 2.31 18.79 39.02
C LEU A 184 3.03 18.53 40.35
N MET A 185 4.32 18.16 40.30
CA MET A 185 5.14 17.99 41.51
C MET A 185 5.40 19.30 42.27
N LYS A 186 5.36 20.45 41.58
CA LYS A 186 5.60 21.78 42.16
C LYS A 186 4.32 22.50 42.54
N VAL A 187 3.15 22.04 42.08
CA VAL A 187 1.87 22.60 42.52
C VAL A 187 1.67 22.21 43.98
N GLU A 188 1.87 23.17 44.88
CA GLU A 188 1.39 23.04 46.25
C GLU A 188 -0.14 23.01 46.21
N LEU A 189 -0.73 21.94 46.73
CA LEU A 189 -2.16 21.87 46.94
C LEU A 189 -2.55 23.02 47.87
N SER A 190 -3.36 23.95 47.37
CA SER A 190 -3.92 25.05 48.15
C SER A 190 -4.86 24.49 49.21
N GLY A 191 -4.27 24.22 50.39
CA GLY A 191 -4.98 23.87 51.60
C GLY A 191 -5.78 22.58 51.48
N THR A 192 -5.20 21.45 51.91
CA THR A 192 -6.00 20.61 52.80
C THR A 192 -6.51 21.54 53.89
N SER A 193 -7.83 21.70 54.01
CA SER A 193 -8.35 22.18 55.28
C SER A 193 -7.84 21.17 56.31
N LEU A 194 -6.79 21.55 57.02
CA LEU A 194 -6.69 21.22 58.42
C LEU A 194 -7.77 22.07 59.10
N ASP A 195 -9.04 21.83 58.75
CA ASP A 195 -10.07 21.90 59.77
C ASP A 195 -9.48 21.03 60.87
N SER A 196 -9.11 21.68 61.97
CA SER A 196 -8.71 20.96 63.17
C SER A 196 -9.74 19.86 63.35
N PHE A 197 -9.38 18.61 63.06
CA PHE A 197 -10.27 17.49 63.32
C PHE A 197 -10.46 17.53 64.83
N ILE A 198 -11.55 18.16 65.28
CA ILE A 198 -11.94 18.12 66.68
C ILE A 198 -12.27 16.66 66.88
N VAL A 199 -11.35 15.94 67.51
CA VAL A 199 -11.54 14.53 67.83
C VAL A 199 -12.86 14.46 68.60
N PRO A 200 -13.89 13.79 68.05
CA PRO A 200 -15.17 13.73 68.71
C PRO A 200 -15.00 12.97 70.02
N ASP A 201 -15.67 13.42 71.07
CA ASP A 201 -15.77 12.70 72.34
C ASP A 201 -16.43 11.34 72.08
N PHE A 202 -15.61 10.29 72.01
CA PHE A 202 -16.05 8.96 71.62
C PHE A 202 -17.05 8.38 72.62
N ASP A 203 -16.92 8.70 73.92
CA ASP A 203 -17.85 8.23 74.94
C ASP A 203 -19.26 8.81 74.70
N LYS A 204 -19.35 10.11 74.40
CA LYS A 204 -20.63 10.75 74.02
C LYS A 204 -21.22 10.16 72.76
N LYS A 205 -20.41 9.92 71.73
CA LYS A 205 -20.87 9.32 70.45
C LYS A 205 -21.33 7.87 70.62
N ILE A 206 -20.65 7.09 71.45
CA ILE A 206 -21.01 5.69 71.74
C ILE A 206 -22.36 5.62 72.46
N LEU A 207 -22.57 6.48 73.46
CA LEU A 207 -23.83 6.57 74.19
C LEU A 207 -24.97 7.07 73.29
N PHE A 208 -24.73 8.11 72.49
CA PHE A 208 -25.72 8.65 71.55
C PHE A 208 -26.19 7.61 70.52
N ASN A 209 -25.27 6.79 69.99
CA ASN A 209 -25.60 5.79 68.98
C ASN A 209 -26.00 4.42 69.58
N GLY A 210 -26.11 4.31 70.91
CA GLY A 210 -26.49 3.06 71.58
C GLY A 210 -25.57 1.88 71.26
N LEU A 211 -24.27 2.13 71.06
CA LEU A 211 -23.32 1.09 70.65
C LEU A 211 -23.06 0.12 71.80
N SER A 212 -22.94 -1.17 71.48
CA SER A 212 -22.70 -2.21 72.48
C SER A 212 -21.28 -2.13 73.08
N GLU A 213 -21.10 -2.67 74.28
CA GLU A 213 -19.82 -2.60 75.00
C GLU A 213 -18.66 -3.26 74.22
N ILE A 214 -18.97 -4.23 73.36
CA ILE A 214 -18.00 -4.88 72.46
C ILE A 214 -17.49 -3.89 71.40
N VAL A 215 -18.38 -3.06 70.83
CA VAL A 215 -18.03 -2.06 69.83
C VAL A 215 -17.25 -0.91 70.47
N LYS A 216 -17.64 -0.49 71.68
CA LYS A 216 -16.89 0.48 72.49
C LYS A 216 -15.46 0.02 72.72
N ASN A 217 -15.25 -1.21 73.19
CA ASN A 217 -13.91 -1.73 73.42
C ASN A 217 -13.06 -1.76 72.15
N LYS A 218 -13.64 -2.13 71.00
CA LYS A 218 -12.91 -2.11 69.71
C LYS A 218 -12.48 -0.69 69.30
N LEU A 219 -13.35 0.30 69.46
CA LEU A 219 -13.05 1.71 69.12
C LEU A 219 -11.97 2.29 70.03
N VAL A 220 -12.06 2.04 71.33
CA VAL A 220 -11.05 2.46 72.32
C VAL A 220 -9.70 1.83 72.00
N THR A 221 -9.65 0.52 71.77
CA THR A 221 -8.39 -0.19 71.45
C THR A 221 -7.78 0.27 70.12
N GLY A 222 -8.62 0.57 69.12
CA GLY A 222 -8.18 1.10 67.83
C GLY A 222 -7.63 2.54 67.90
N SER A 223 -8.15 3.36 68.82
CA SER A 223 -7.70 4.74 69.03
C SER A 223 -6.33 4.85 69.70
N TYR A 224 -5.87 3.83 70.44
CA TYR A 224 -4.59 3.85 71.17
C TYR A 224 -3.40 3.28 70.38
N LYS A 225 -3.57 2.86 69.12
CA LYS A 225 -2.43 2.51 68.26
C LYS A 225 -1.71 3.80 67.81
N LYS A 226 -0.75 4.23 68.63
CA LYS A 226 0.32 5.15 68.19
C LYS A 226 0.98 4.55 66.95
N ILE A 227 0.91 5.32 65.86
CA ILE A 227 1.73 5.15 64.67
C ILE A 227 3.19 5.24 65.14
N PHE A 228 3.94 4.15 65.00
CA PHE A 228 5.41 4.18 64.98
C PHE A 228 5.84 4.19 63.51
#